data_AF-A0A1I2U429-F1
#
_entry.id   AF-A0A1I2U429-F1
#
_cell.length_a   1.000
_cell.length_b   1.000
_cell.length_c   1.000
_cell.angle_alpha   90.00
_cell.angle_beta   90.00
_cell.angle_gamma   90.00
#
_symmetry.space_group_name_H-M   'P 1'
#
loop_
_entity.id
_entity.type
_entity.pdbx_description
1 polymer ?
#
loop_
_entity_poly.entity_id
_entity_poly.type
_entity_poly.pdbx_seq_one_letter_code
_entity_poly.pdbx_strand_id
1 'polypeptide(L)'
;MKKFIVKLVNVIFVVAILLGYNHVIGKKEADFTQKVVKEEKQLKNKYKDKLANASLKNAENKDSNSKSDEGIKYKDGIYQGTGQGFGGDITLSVKINQGKIEKIDIISAKGEDSSYFSRAKELIPIVEEKSSTNVDTISGATFSSKGIIAAVDDALSQAKVQQEECQNQRDDKQDEGNQVKND
;
A
#
# COMPACT_ATOMS: atom_id res chain seq x y z
N MET A 1 -64.59 44.67 -37.68
CA MET A 1 -63.48 43.84 -38.22
C MET A 1 -62.09 44.42 -37.93
N LYS A 2 -61.78 45.69 -38.26
CA LYS A 2 -60.44 46.29 -38.04
C LYS A 2 -59.94 46.26 -36.58
N LYS A 3 -60.80 46.54 -35.60
CA LYS A 3 -60.45 46.48 -34.16
C LYS A 3 -60.12 45.06 -33.65
N PHE A 4 -60.61 44.02 -34.32
CA PHE A 4 -60.34 42.61 -33.97
C PHE A 4 -58.98 42.18 -34.53
N ILE A 5 -58.66 42.61 -35.75
CA ILE A 5 -57.37 42.36 -36.40
C ILE A 5 -56.22 43.02 -35.63
N VAL A 6 -56.41 44.26 -35.16
CA VAL A 6 -55.38 44.96 -34.36
C VAL A 6 -55.10 44.24 -33.03
N LYS A 7 -56.13 43.72 -32.37
CA LYS A 7 -55.97 42.92 -31.15
C LYS A 7 -55.27 41.58 -31.44
N LEU A 8 -55.59 40.93 -32.55
CA LEU A 8 -54.97 39.67 -32.97
C LEU A 8 -53.47 39.84 -33.27
N VAL A 9 -53.08 40.93 -33.95
CA VAL A 9 -51.67 41.24 -34.24
C VAL A 9 -50.88 41.51 -32.94
N ASN A 10 -51.46 42.26 -31.99
CA ASN A 10 -50.82 42.48 -30.68
C ASN A 10 -50.65 41.19 -29.89
N VAL A 11 -51.63 40.28 -29.92
CA VAL A 11 -51.53 38.98 -29.23
C VAL A 11 -50.42 38.11 -29.84
N ILE A 12 -50.32 38.07 -31.18
CA ILE A 12 -49.24 37.32 -31.86
C ILE A 12 -47.86 37.89 -31.52
N PHE A 13 -47.73 39.20 -31.41
CA PHE A 13 -46.46 39.85 -31.05
C PHE A 13 -46.02 39.51 -29.62
N VAL A 14 -46.95 39.52 -28.66
CA VAL A 14 -46.67 39.12 -27.27
C VAL A 14 -46.28 37.65 -27.18
N VAL A 15 -46.95 36.77 -27.93
CA VAL A 15 -46.61 35.33 -27.98
C VAL A 15 -45.23 35.12 -28.61
N ALA A 16 -44.87 35.85 -29.68
CA ALA A 16 -43.55 35.78 -30.30
C ALA A 16 -42.43 36.25 -29.35
N ILE A 17 -42.66 37.30 -28.56
CA ILE A 17 -41.73 37.75 -27.52
C ILE A 17 -41.56 36.68 -26.44
N LEU A 18 -42.64 36.07 -25.96
CA LEU A 18 -42.57 35.02 -24.94
C LEU A 18 -41.86 33.76 -25.44
N LEU A 19 -42.12 33.32 -26.68
CA LEU A 19 -41.43 32.19 -27.30
C LEU A 19 -39.95 32.50 -27.57
N GLY A 20 -39.63 33.72 -28.01
CA GLY A 20 -38.26 34.19 -28.17
C GLY A 20 -37.50 34.26 -26.84
N TYR A 21 -38.19 34.69 -25.77
CA TYR A 21 -37.62 34.73 -24.42
C TYR A 21 -37.28 33.32 -23.91
N ASN A 22 -38.17 32.35 -24.13
CA ASN A 22 -37.89 30.94 -23.83
C ASN A 22 -36.71 30.38 -24.66
N HIS A 23 -36.59 30.76 -25.93
CA HIS A 23 -35.47 30.33 -26.79
C HIS A 23 -34.10 30.88 -26.34
N VAL A 24 -34.08 32.10 -25.78
CA VAL A 24 -32.84 32.74 -25.26
C VAL A 24 -32.36 32.08 -23.96
N ILE A 25 -33.28 31.55 -23.14
CA ILE A 25 -32.92 30.86 -21.88
C ILE A 25 -32.38 29.45 -22.14
N GLY A 26 -32.93 28.72 -23.12
CA GLY A 26 -32.55 27.32 -23.41
C GLY A 26 -31.15 27.11 -24.01
N LYS A 27 -30.49 28.15 -24.54
CA LYS A 27 -29.13 28.01 -25.12
C LYS A 27 -28.02 27.95 -24.07
N LYS A 28 -28.23 28.45 -22.84
CA LYS A 28 -27.18 28.48 -21.81
C LYS A 28 -26.95 27.13 -21.12
N GLU A 29 -27.92 26.22 -21.15
CA GLU A 29 -27.80 24.91 -20.49
C GLU A 29 -27.13 23.84 -21.36
N ALA A 30 -27.31 23.88 -22.69
CA ALA A 30 -26.67 22.93 -23.60
C ALA A 30 -25.14 23.09 -23.65
N ASP A 31 -24.65 24.33 -23.59
CA ASP A 31 -23.22 24.64 -23.63
C ASP A 31 -22.53 24.33 -22.30
N PHE A 32 -23.20 24.57 -21.16
CA PHE A 32 -22.68 24.22 -19.84
C PHE A 32 -22.66 22.70 -19.63
N THR A 33 -23.73 22.01 -20.02
CA THR A 33 -23.81 20.54 -19.91
C THR A 33 -22.78 19.86 -20.81
N GLN A 34 -22.57 20.37 -22.04
CA GLN A 34 -21.48 19.87 -22.89
C GLN A 34 -20.09 20.15 -22.31
N LYS A 35 -19.88 21.30 -21.66
CA LYS A 35 -18.60 21.63 -21.03
C LYS A 35 -18.30 20.72 -19.83
N VAL A 36 -19.29 20.48 -18.96
CA VAL A 36 -19.15 19.58 -17.80
C VAL A 36 -18.93 18.13 -18.24
N VAL A 37 -19.69 17.62 -19.22
CA VAL A 37 -19.50 16.26 -19.75
C VAL A 37 -18.13 16.10 -20.45
N LYS A 38 -17.64 17.15 -21.12
CA LYS A 38 -16.32 17.16 -21.75
C LYS A 38 -15.19 17.20 -20.71
N GLU A 39 -15.34 17.99 -19.64
CA GLU A 39 -14.40 18.02 -18.51
C GLU A 39 -14.37 16.69 -17.74
N GLU A 40 -15.51 16.04 -17.51
CA GLU A 40 -15.56 14.71 -16.89
C GLU A 40 -14.93 13.61 -17.77
N LYS A 41 -15.13 13.66 -19.09
CA LYS A 41 -14.47 12.73 -20.03
C LYS A 41 -12.96 12.94 -20.06
N GLN A 42 -12.51 14.19 -20.03
CA GLN A 42 -11.08 14.51 -19.95
C GLN A 42 -10.48 14.07 -18.61
N LEU A 43 -11.23 14.23 -17.51
CA LEU A 43 -10.81 13.77 -16.19
C LEU A 43 -10.68 12.24 -16.16
N LYS A 44 -11.70 11.49 -16.64
CA LYS A 44 -11.67 10.02 -16.71
C LYS A 44 -10.53 9.50 -17.58
N ASN A 45 -10.26 10.11 -18.74
CA ASN A 45 -9.14 9.72 -19.59
C ASN A 45 -7.78 10.00 -18.90
N LYS A 46 -7.62 11.17 -18.27
CA LYS A 46 -6.41 11.50 -17.49
C LYS A 46 -6.17 10.51 -16.34
N TYR A 47 -7.22 10.06 -15.65
CA TYR A 47 -7.12 9.02 -14.62
C TYR A 47 -6.83 7.63 -15.21
N LYS A 48 -7.41 7.29 -16.37
CA LYS A 48 -7.14 6.02 -17.07
C LYS A 48 -5.71 5.95 -17.60
N ASP A 49 -5.19 7.04 -18.14
CA ASP A 49 -3.79 7.16 -18.57
C ASP A 49 -2.87 7.12 -17.36
N LYS A 50 -3.23 7.76 -16.24
CA LYS A 50 -2.48 7.65 -14.98
C LYS A 50 -2.50 6.22 -14.41
N LEU A 51 -3.61 5.48 -14.55
CA LEU A 51 -3.70 4.06 -14.17
C LEU A 51 -2.87 3.17 -15.09
N ALA A 52 -2.96 3.35 -16.41
CA ALA A 52 -2.21 2.59 -17.40
C ALA A 52 -0.70 2.86 -17.31
N ASN A 53 -0.31 4.11 -17.04
CA ASN A 53 1.08 4.51 -16.83
C ASN A 53 1.56 4.11 -15.43
N ALA A 54 0.69 4.01 -14.42
CA ALA A 54 1.02 3.41 -13.14
C ALA A 54 1.19 1.88 -13.23
N SER A 55 0.54 1.22 -14.20
CA SER A 55 0.78 -0.20 -14.48
C SER A 55 2.10 -0.47 -15.21
N LEU A 56 2.71 0.53 -15.88
CA LEU A 56 3.99 0.38 -16.58
C LEU A 56 5.18 1.07 -15.90
N LYS A 57 4.96 2.07 -15.03
CA LYS A 57 6.03 2.69 -14.19
C LYS A 57 6.11 2.16 -12.76
N ASN A 58 5.22 1.26 -12.34
CA ASN A 58 5.41 0.45 -11.12
C ASN A 58 6.13 -0.87 -11.41
N ALA A 59 6.70 -1.05 -12.60
CA ALA A 59 7.59 -2.16 -12.91
C ALA A 59 9.06 -1.91 -12.50
N GLU A 60 9.38 -0.78 -11.86
CA GLU A 60 10.75 -0.47 -11.38
C GLU A 60 10.83 -0.02 -9.90
N ASN A 61 9.83 -0.33 -9.08
CA ASN A 61 9.97 -0.43 -7.61
C ASN A 61 8.74 -1.05 -6.92
N LYS A 62 8.18 -2.10 -7.52
CA LYS A 62 7.29 -3.08 -6.85
C LYS A 62 7.84 -4.49 -7.05
N ASP A 63 9.12 -4.64 -6.83
CA ASP A 63 9.76 -5.94 -6.67
C ASP A 63 10.60 -5.88 -5.39
N SER A 64 10.52 -6.94 -4.58
CA SER A 64 10.78 -7.00 -3.14
C SER A 64 9.60 -6.48 -2.31
N ASN A 65 8.70 -7.26 -1.74
CA ASN A 65 8.77 -8.67 -1.36
C ASN A 65 7.33 -9.21 -1.27
N SER A 66 6.77 -9.65 -2.39
CA SER A 66 5.73 -10.69 -2.38
C SER A 66 6.42 -12.05 -2.45
N LYS A 67 7.46 -12.28 -1.64
CA LYS A 67 7.71 -13.64 -1.17
C LYS A 67 6.69 -13.82 -0.06
N SER A 68 5.64 -14.57 -0.35
CA SER A 68 4.97 -15.34 0.69
C SER A 68 6.08 -15.97 1.53
N ASP A 69 6.13 -15.64 2.82
CA ASP A 69 7.09 -16.14 3.82
C ASP A 69 6.94 -17.67 4.05
N GLU A 70 6.38 -18.38 3.08
CA GLU A 70 6.26 -19.83 3.03
C GLU A 70 7.65 -20.41 2.70
N GLY A 71 8.46 -20.55 3.76
CA GLY A 71 9.72 -21.28 3.71
C GLY A 71 10.90 -20.57 4.38
N ILE A 72 10.78 -19.28 4.73
CA ILE A 72 11.81 -18.58 5.50
C ILE A 72 11.68 -19.00 6.96
N LYS A 73 12.73 -19.64 7.50
CA LYS A 73 12.84 -19.93 8.93
C LYS A 73 13.74 -18.89 9.58
N TYR A 74 13.29 -18.34 10.70
CA TYR A 74 14.09 -17.45 11.54
C TYR A 74 14.74 -18.25 12.67
N LYS A 75 15.99 -17.90 13.01
CA LYS A 75 16.65 -18.39 14.22
C LYS A 75 16.04 -17.68 15.43
N ASP A 76 15.85 -18.43 16.49
CA ASP A 76 15.42 -17.88 17.77
C ASP A 76 16.54 -17.02 18.37
N GLY A 77 16.16 -15.91 19.00
CA GLY A 77 17.13 -14.95 19.53
C GLY A 77 16.55 -13.55 19.68
N ILE A 78 17.42 -12.61 20.05
CA ILE A 78 17.10 -11.18 20.10
C ILE A 78 17.97 -10.48 19.08
N TYR A 79 17.32 -9.79 18.14
CA TYR A 79 17.96 -9.12 17.02
C TYR A 79 17.64 -7.64 17.09
N GLN A 80 18.64 -6.78 16.90
CA GLN A 80 18.41 -5.35 16.81
C GLN A 80 18.37 -4.95 15.35
N GLY A 81 17.38 -4.13 14.99
CA GLY A 81 17.26 -3.60 13.65
C GLY A 81 17.04 -2.10 13.67
N THR A 82 17.49 -1.44 12.61
CA THR A 82 17.36 0.01 12.46
C THR A 82 16.69 0.37 11.15
N GLY A 83 15.79 1.35 11.19
CA GLY A 83 15.07 1.84 10.04
C GLY A 83 14.90 3.35 10.08
N GLN A 84 15.04 3.99 8.93
CA GLN A 84 14.89 5.44 8.78
C GLN A 84 13.40 5.83 8.89
N GLY A 85 13.06 6.58 9.93
CA GLY A 85 11.75 7.20 10.15
C GLY A 85 11.63 8.61 9.55
N PHE A 86 10.63 9.35 10.01
CA PHE A 86 10.36 10.72 9.55
C PHE A 86 11.45 11.72 9.96
N GLY A 87 11.88 11.65 11.22
CA GLY A 87 12.81 12.59 11.82
C GLY A 87 14.18 11.99 12.17
N GLY A 88 14.36 10.68 12.02
CA GLY A 88 15.65 10.03 12.14
C GLY A 88 15.57 8.53 12.20
N ASP A 89 16.66 7.90 12.61
CA ASP A 89 16.72 6.46 12.80
C ASP A 89 15.86 6.00 13.98
N ILE A 90 15.12 4.93 13.73
CA ILE A 90 14.36 4.17 14.73
C ILE A 90 15.08 2.83 14.91
N THR A 91 15.55 2.56 16.12
CA THR A 91 16.20 1.30 16.51
C THR A 91 15.26 0.49 17.39
N LEU A 92 15.06 -0.78 17.02
CA LEU A 92 14.18 -1.73 17.69
C LEU A 92 14.94 -2.99 18.09
N SER A 93 14.43 -3.70 19.09
CA SER A 93 14.83 -5.04 19.50
C SER A 93 13.69 -6.01 19.20
N VAL A 94 13.93 -7.01 18.37
CA VAL A 94 12.96 -8.05 17.99
C VAL A 94 13.37 -9.36 18.66
N LYS A 95 12.52 -9.90 19.52
CA LYS A 95 12.66 -11.23 20.10
C LYS A 95 11.93 -12.24 19.22
N ILE A 96 12.65 -13.27 18.80
CA ILE A 96 12.15 -14.38 17.98
C ILE A 96 12.18 -15.65 18.82
N ASN A 97 11.07 -16.38 18.81
CA ASN A 97 10.92 -17.64 19.51
C ASN A 97 10.10 -18.61 18.65
N GLN A 98 10.57 -19.85 18.53
CA GLN A 98 10.01 -20.87 17.65
C GLN A 98 9.84 -20.39 16.20
N GLY A 99 10.80 -19.58 15.72
CA GLY A 99 10.80 -18.99 14.40
C GLY A 99 9.72 -17.92 14.15
N LYS A 100 9.09 -17.37 15.20
CA LYS A 100 8.07 -16.32 15.12
C LYS A 100 8.46 -15.10 15.96
N ILE A 101 7.91 -13.94 15.61
CA ILE A 101 8.10 -12.72 16.41
C ILE A 101 7.33 -12.86 17.71
N GLU A 102 8.05 -12.88 18.84
CA GLU A 102 7.44 -12.93 20.17
C GLU A 102 7.19 -11.51 20.70
N LYS A 103 8.14 -10.60 20.47
CA LYS A 103 8.09 -9.24 21.04
C LYS A 103 8.95 -8.26 20.25
N ILE A 104 8.51 -7.02 20.16
CA ILE A 104 9.24 -5.89 19.59
C ILE A 104 9.30 -4.77 20.62
N ASP A 105 10.53 -4.38 21.01
CA ASP A 105 10.79 -3.28 21.93
C ASP A 105 11.50 -2.14 21.20
N ILE A 106 11.09 -0.90 21.47
CA ILE A 106 11.75 0.29 20.91
C ILE A 106 12.96 0.65 21.77
N ILE A 107 14.16 0.60 21.19
CA ILE A 107 15.41 0.98 21.88
C ILE A 107 15.64 2.49 21.77
N SER A 108 15.51 3.05 20.57
CA SER A 108 15.83 4.46 20.30
C SER A 108 14.99 5.00 19.15
N ALA A 109 14.53 6.25 19.28
CA ALA A 109 13.84 6.98 18.22
C ALA A 109 14.03 8.49 18.40
N LYS A 110 15.26 8.92 18.73
CA LYS A 110 15.55 10.29 19.18
C LYS A 110 15.25 11.37 18.15
N GLY A 111 15.31 11.03 16.86
CA GLY A 111 15.01 11.97 15.77
C GLY A 111 13.52 12.15 15.49
N GLU A 112 12.65 11.26 15.99
CA GLU A 112 11.24 11.29 15.63
C GLU A 112 10.44 12.40 16.36
N ASP A 113 9.45 12.96 15.68
CA ASP A 113 8.40 13.76 16.30
C ASP A 113 7.46 12.85 17.11
N SER A 114 7.24 13.20 18.38
CA SER A 114 6.47 12.41 19.33
C SER A 114 5.03 12.14 18.87
N SER A 115 4.41 13.04 18.11
CA SER A 115 3.00 12.94 17.72
C SER A 115 2.76 11.96 16.55
N TYR A 116 3.68 11.92 15.59
CA TYR A 116 3.62 10.98 14.46
C TYR A 116 4.14 9.61 14.88
N PHE A 117 5.23 9.58 15.64
CA PHE A 117 5.80 8.32 16.11
C PHE A 117 4.85 7.58 17.06
N SER A 118 4.15 8.28 17.96
CA SER A 118 3.17 7.64 18.85
C SER A 118 2.07 6.91 18.08
N ARG A 119 1.59 7.48 16.97
CA ARG A 119 0.63 6.80 16.08
C ARG A 119 1.27 5.61 15.36
N ALA A 120 2.51 5.75 14.91
CA ALA A 120 3.21 4.67 14.22
C ALA A 120 3.45 3.45 15.13
N LYS A 121 3.59 3.63 16.45
CA LYS A 121 3.74 2.53 17.42
C LYS A 121 2.53 1.59 17.45
N GLU A 122 1.35 2.04 17.05
CA GLU A 122 0.15 1.19 16.93
C GLU A 122 0.35 0.06 15.92
N LEU A 123 1.36 0.16 15.04
CA LEU A 123 1.73 -0.88 14.08
C LEU A 123 2.45 -2.07 14.73
N ILE A 124 3.15 -1.87 15.84
CA ILE A 124 3.95 -2.91 16.50
C ILE A 124 3.12 -4.17 16.85
N PRO A 125 1.98 -4.07 17.56
CA PRO A 125 1.18 -5.26 17.88
C PRO A 125 0.65 -5.98 16.63
N ILE A 126 0.38 -5.24 15.55
CA ILE A 126 -0.09 -5.81 14.28
C ILE A 126 1.02 -6.66 13.63
N VAL A 127 2.26 -6.19 13.69
CA VAL A 127 3.43 -6.90 13.18
C VAL A 127 3.73 -8.14 14.03
N GLU A 128 3.62 -8.05 15.35
CA GLU A 128 3.77 -9.19 16.26
C GLU A 128 2.72 -10.27 15.96
N GLU A 129 1.44 -9.88 15.88
CA GLU A 129 0.32 -10.80 15.61
C GLU A 129 0.47 -11.50 14.26
N LYS A 130 0.80 -10.74 13.21
CA LYS A 130 0.99 -11.30 11.87
C LYS A 130 2.32 -12.01 11.71
N SER A 131 3.28 -11.79 12.61
CA SER A 131 4.68 -12.17 12.47
C SER A 131 5.23 -11.86 11.06
N SER A 132 4.85 -10.69 10.52
CA SER A 132 5.16 -10.28 9.15
C SER A 132 5.25 -8.77 9.06
N THR A 133 6.18 -8.29 8.25
CA THR A 133 6.38 -6.88 7.93
C THR A 133 5.51 -6.39 6.77
N ASN A 134 4.75 -7.30 6.12
CA ASN A 134 3.77 -6.94 5.10
C ASN A 134 2.47 -6.42 5.73
N VAL A 135 2.55 -5.21 6.29
CA VAL A 135 1.46 -4.53 6.97
C VAL A 135 1.26 -3.11 6.42
N ASP A 136 0.02 -2.61 6.50
CA ASP A 136 -0.30 -1.27 6.04
C ASP A 136 0.23 -0.21 7.01
N THR A 137 0.72 0.89 6.46
CA THR A 137 1.16 2.05 7.26
C THR A 137 -0.02 2.82 7.83
N ILE A 138 0.19 3.50 8.96
CA ILE A 138 -0.83 4.35 9.57
C ILE A 138 -0.94 5.69 8.83
N SER A 139 -2.18 6.11 8.55
CA SER A 139 -2.46 7.38 7.88
C SER A 139 -1.98 8.56 8.73
N GLY A 140 -1.26 9.50 8.11
CA GLY A 140 -0.66 10.63 8.80
C GLY A 140 0.61 10.31 9.59
N ALA A 141 1.07 9.06 9.62
CA ALA A 141 2.33 8.64 10.25
C ALA A 141 3.18 7.75 9.32
N THR A 142 2.99 7.88 8.01
CA THR A 142 3.52 6.94 7.01
C THR A 142 5.04 6.76 7.06
N PHE A 143 5.82 7.83 7.22
CA PHE A 143 7.28 7.74 7.26
C PHE A 143 7.77 7.02 8.53
N SER A 144 7.23 7.38 9.69
CA SER A 144 7.49 6.68 10.95
C SER A 144 7.05 5.21 10.89
N SER A 145 5.88 4.90 10.30
CA SER A 145 5.43 3.51 10.09
C SER A 145 6.40 2.73 9.22
N LYS A 146 6.87 3.31 8.10
CA LYS A 146 7.88 2.67 7.25
C LYS A 146 9.20 2.45 7.97
N GLY A 147 9.62 3.39 8.82
CA GLY A 147 10.82 3.23 9.64
C GLY A 147 10.71 2.06 10.62
N ILE A 148 9.55 1.88 11.26
CA ILE A 148 9.29 0.70 12.11
C ILE A 148 9.32 -0.59 11.29
N ILE A 149 8.62 -0.64 10.15
CA ILE A 149 8.62 -1.82 9.26
C ILE A 149 10.05 -2.18 8.84
N ALA A 150 10.83 -1.19 8.39
CA ALA A 150 12.20 -1.37 7.96
C ALA A 150 13.12 -1.85 9.10
N ALA A 151 12.95 -1.32 10.30
CA ALA A 151 13.72 -1.77 11.47
C ALA A 151 13.39 -3.23 11.85
N VAL A 152 12.14 -3.66 11.72
CA VAL A 152 11.76 -5.07 11.91
C VAL A 152 12.34 -5.95 10.79
N ASP A 153 12.25 -5.51 9.53
CA ASP A 153 12.83 -6.22 8.39
C ASP A 153 14.34 -6.41 8.54
N ASP A 154 15.04 -5.38 8.98
CA ASP A 154 16.48 -5.41 9.27
C ASP A 154 16.80 -6.45 10.35
N ALA A 155 16.07 -6.46 11.47
CA ALA A 155 16.24 -7.45 12.52
C ALA A 155 15.92 -8.88 12.04
N LEU A 156 14.84 -9.07 11.29
CA LEU A 156 14.48 -10.37 10.72
C LEU A 156 15.52 -10.85 9.72
N SER A 157 16.12 -9.96 8.94
CA SER A 157 17.16 -10.31 7.96
C SER A 157 18.38 -10.97 8.60
N GLN A 158 18.76 -10.52 9.80
CA GLN A 158 19.84 -11.09 10.60
C GLN A 158 19.48 -12.47 11.18
N ALA A 159 18.19 -12.72 11.37
CA ALA A 159 17.69 -13.99 11.89
C ALA A 159 17.44 -15.04 10.79
N LYS A 160 17.49 -14.67 9.50
CA LYS A 160 17.19 -15.59 8.39
C LYS A 160 18.15 -16.77 8.37
N VAL A 161 17.59 -17.98 8.44
CA VAL A 161 18.29 -19.21 8.07
C VAL A 161 18.16 -19.34 6.56
N GLN A 162 19.13 -18.83 5.80
CA GLN A 162 19.32 -19.36 4.45
C GLN A 162 19.67 -20.84 4.62
N GLN A 163 18.99 -21.73 3.88
CA GLN A 163 19.44 -23.12 3.74
C GLN A 163 20.77 -23.11 3.01
N GLU A 164 21.85 -22.70 3.68
CA GLU A 164 23.16 -23.20 3.35
C GLU A 164 23.13 -24.69 3.71
N GLU A 165 23.38 -25.48 2.69
CA GLU A 165 23.33 -26.93 2.69
C GLU A 165 24.20 -27.50 3.82
N CYS A 166 23.57 -28.09 4.84
CA CYS A 166 24.24 -29.11 5.65
C CYS A 166 24.34 -30.41 4.82
N GLN A 167 25.08 -30.38 3.71
CA GLN A 167 25.67 -31.58 3.15
C GLN A 167 26.95 -31.87 3.95
N ASN A 168 26.83 -32.64 5.02
CA ASN A 168 27.93 -33.51 5.40
C ASN A 168 27.38 -34.89 5.75
N GLN A 169 27.45 -35.72 4.71
CA GLN A 169 27.48 -37.16 4.64
C GLN A 169 27.52 -37.85 6.01
N ARG A 170 26.37 -38.43 6.36
CA ARG A 170 26.35 -39.71 7.07
C ARG A 170 26.83 -40.75 6.07
N ASP A 171 28.05 -41.23 6.21
CA ASP A 171 28.50 -42.50 5.68
C ASP A 171 29.84 -42.85 6.35
N ASP A 172 29.77 -43.47 7.53
CA ASP A 172 30.65 -44.60 7.76
C ASP A 172 29.85 -45.69 8.49
N LYS A 173 29.67 -46.80 7.75
CA LYS A 173 28.94 -47.99 8.17
C LYS A 173 29.81 -48.72 9.19
N GLN A 174 29.32 -48.90 10.42
CA GLN A 174 29.76 -50.01 11.25
C GLN A 174 29.01 -51.26 10.78
N ASP A 175 29.72 -52.08 10.02
CA ASP A 175 29.35 -53.44 9.65
C ASP A 175 29.50 -54.35 10.89
N GLU A 176 28.38 -54.69 11.52
CA GLU A 176 28.27 -55.88 12.35
C GLU A 176 28.07 -57.09 11.43
N GLY A 177 29.11 -57.93 11.30
CA GLY A 177 28.97 -59.17 10.55
C GLY A 177 30.24 -60.02 10.51
N ASN A 178 30.65 -60.65 11.62
CA ASN A 178 31.44 -61.86 11.49
C ASN A 178 31.13 -62.90 12.56
N GLN A 179 30.37 -63.92 12.16
CA GLN A 179 30.35 -65.25 12.75
C GLN A 179 30.51 -66.24 11.60
N VAL A 180 31.54 -67.09 11.63
CA VAL A 180 31.45 -68.57 11.62
C VAL A 180 32.86 -69.20 11.56
N LYS A 181 33.05 -70.10 12.52
CA LYS A 181 33.93 -71.27 12.74
C LYS A 181 34.74 -71.91 11.58
N ASN A 182 35.66 -72.79 12.03
CA ASN A 182 36.35 -73.95 11.40
C ASN A 182 37.82 -73.63 11.03
N ASP A 183 38.87 -74.33 11.47
CA ASP A 183 39.08 -75.71 11.96
C ASP A 183 40.07 -75.77 13.16
#